data_AF-A0A936MRM1-F1
#
_entry.id   AF-A0A936MRM1-F1
#
_cell.length_a   1.000
_cell.length_b   1.000
_cell.length_c   1.000
_cell.angle_alpha   90.00
_cell.angle_beta   90.00
_cell.angle_gamma   90.00
#
_symmetry.space_group_name_H-M   'P 1'
#
loop_
_entity.id
_entity.type
_entity.pdbx_description
1 polymer ?
#
loop_
_entity_poly.entity_id
_entity_poly.type
_entity_poly.pdbx_seq_one_letter_code
_entity_poly.pdbx_strand_id
1 'polypeptide(L)'
;MRTILFLLPILCALGCGDLLDQAPLGTRQARCDLRPERPQCTDIRNFKGPSLITFEGVCETLKATTMSATYEEGAVCDMTEVWGGCQSSGIDGHRQTNWYYKDMDKYPDEASAKDDCDSGQDWVPPEL
;
A
#
# COMPACT_ATOMS: atom_id res chain seq x y z
N MET A 1 -63.72 5.80 26.36
CA MET A 1 -63.69 4.34 26.12
C MET A 1 -62.77 4.07 24.93
N ARG A 2 -61.99 2.97 25.03
CA ARG A 2 -61.01 2.39 24.08
C ARG A 2 -59.58 2.97 24.07
N THR A 3 -58.85 2.55 25.09
CA THR A 3 -57.44 2.11 25.08
C THR A 3 -57.13 1.19 23.90
N ILE A 4 -56.02 1.40 23.18
CA ILE A 4 -55.14 0.33 22.70
C ILE A 4 -53.69 0.83 22.76
N LEU A 5 -52.95 0.26 23.70
CA LEU A 5 -51.50 0.21 23.78
C LEU A 5 -51.08 -1.03 22.96
N PHE A 6 -50.18 -0.90 21.99
CA PHE A 6 -49.37 -2.03 21.54
C PHE A 6 -47.90 -1.61 21.52
N LEU A 7 -47.19 -2.07 22.54
CA LEU A 7 -45.76 -2.37 22.49
C LEU A 7 -45.53 -3.46 21.43
N LEU A 8 -44.51 -3.28 20.58
CA LEU A 8 -43.65 -4.39 20.24
C LEU A 8 -42.22 -3.90 19.89
N PRO A 9 -41.22 -4.33 20.68
CA PRO A 9 -39.79 -4.21 20.35
C PRO A 9 -39.42 -5.33 19.37
N ILE A 10 -38.43 -5.15 18.50
CA ILE A 10 -37.61 -6.26 18.00
C ILE A 10 -36.26 -5.71 17.55
N LEU A 11 -35.23 -6.31 18.15
CA LEU A 11 -33.83 -6.27 17.80
C LEU A 11 -33.61 -6.48 16.29
N CYS A 12 -32.91 -5.55 15.65
CA CYS A 12 -31.97 -5.89 14.59
C CYS A 12 -30.55 -5.53 15.05
N ALA A 13 -30.15 -6.15 16.18
CA ALA A 13 -28.76 -6.36 16.52
C ALA A 13 -28.37 -7.77 16.02
N LEU A 14 -28.31 -7.96 14.71
CA LEU A 14 -27.84 -9.19 14.08
C LEU A 14 -27.22 -8.83 12.72
N GLY A 15 -25.90 -8.97 12.61
CA GLY A 15 -25.27 -9.28 11.34
C GLY A 15 -24.46 -8.21 10.60
N CYS A 16 -23.87 -7.21 11.27
CA CYS A 16 -22.71 -6.50 10.69
C CYS A 16 -21.38 -7.22 10.98
N GLY A 17 -21.42 -8.43 11.58
CA GLY A 17 -20.23 -9.21 11.92
C GLY A 17 -19.82 -10.24 10.87
N ASP A 18 -20.76 -10.73 10.04
CA ASP A 18 -20.51 -11.87 9.15
C ASP A 18 -20.12 -11.48 7.71
N LEU A 19 -20.21 -10.20 7.33
CA LEU A 19 -19.86 -9.78 5.95
C LEU A 19 -18.34 -9.69 5.72
N LEU A 20 -17.54 -9.77 6.78
CA LEU A 20 -16.08 -9.70 6.68
C LEU A 20 -15.40 -11.09 6.66
N ASP A 21 -16.15 -12.17 6.89
CA ASP A 21 -15.56 -13.48 7.20
C ASP A 21 -15.70 -14.53 6.08
N GLN A 22 -16.23 -14.17 4.89
CA GLN A 22 -16.55 -15.15 3.84
C GLN A 22 -15.97 -14.90 2.45
N ALA A 23 -15.19 -13.84 2.24
CA ALA A 23 -14.29 -13.81 1.10
C ALA A 23 -12.92 -14.30 1.58
N PRO A 24 -12.29 -15.33 0.97
CA PRO A 24 -10.85 -15.43 1.09
C PRO A 24 -10.33 -14.12 0.53
N LEU A 25 -9.93 -13.20 1.41
CA LEU A 25 -9.28 -11.97 1.01
C LEU A 25 -7.94 -12.42 0.45
N GLY A 26 -7.95 -12.75 -0.85
CA GLY A 26 -6.74 -13.04 -1.60
C GLY A 26 -5.76 -11.90 -1.34
N THR A 27 -4.49 -12.25 -1.24
CA THR A 27 -3.45 -11.24 -1.12
C THR A 27 -3.46 -10.36 -2.36
N ARG A 28 -3.49 -9.06 -2.16
CA ARG A 28 -3.38 -8.07 -3.23
C ARG A 28 -1.97 -7.50 -3.26
N GLN A 29 -1.60 -6.96 -4.41
CA GLN A 29 -0.39 -6.19 -4.59
C GLN A 29 -0.66 -5.06 -5.55
N ALA A 30 0.12 -3.99 -5.46
CA ALA A 30 0.11 -2.91 -6.42
C ALA A 30 1.43 -2.16 -6.34
N ARG A 31 1.72 -1.37 -7.37
CA ARG A 31 2.84 -0.43 -7.39
C ARG A 31 2.40 0.98 -7.71
N CYS A 32 3.23 1.92 -7.29
CA CYS A 32 3.22 3.32 -7.69
C CYS A 32 4.62 3.66 -8.20
N ASP A 33 4.78 3.77 -9.51
CA ASP A 33 6.06 4.12 -10.15
C ASP A 33 6.15 5.63 -10.34
N LEU A 34 7.12 6.28 -9.70
CA LEU A 34 7.31 7.74 -9.75
C LEU A 34 8.27 8.17 -10.87
N ARG A 35 8.86 7.22 -11.60
CA ARG A 35 9.81 7.50 -12.68
C ARG A 35 9.10 8.13 -13.90
N PRO A 36 9.82 8.91 -14.72
CA PRO A 36 11.24 9.24 -14.59
C PRO A 36 11.57 10.41 -13.64
N GLU A 37 10.60 11.24 -13.23
CA GLU A 37 10.91 12.47 -12.46
C GLU A 37 11.47 12.20 -11.07
N ARG A 38 11.10 11.06 -10.47
CA ARG A 38 11.76 10.55 -9.27
C ARG A 38 12.25 9.12 -9.51
N PRO A 39 13.53 8.81 -9.24
CA PRO A 39 14.09 7.46 -9.35
C PRO A 39 13.63 6.58 -8.16
N GLN A 40 12.32 6.45 -8.00
CA GLN A 40 11.68 5.70 -6.93
C GLN A 40 10.44 4.97 -7.45
N CYS A 41 10.16 3.81 -6.88
CA CYS A 41 8.91 3.09 -7.07
C CYS A 41 8.51 2.46 -5.74
N THR A 42 7.27 2.66 -5.31
CA THR A 42 6.75 1.99 -4.11
C THR A 42 5.87 0.83 -4.54
N ASP A 43 6.04 -0.34 -3.93
CA ASP A 43 5.07 -1.43 -4.05
C ASP A 43 4.52 -1.88 -2.69
N ILE A 44 3.30 -2.40 -2.72
CA ILE A 44 2.68 -3.12 -1.62
C ILE A 44 2.49 -4.56 -2.06
N ARG A 45 2.91 -5.50 -1.20
CA ARG A 45 2.90 -6.93 -1.44
C ARG A 45 2.19 -7.64 -0.29
N ASN A 46 1.51 -8.75 -0.58
CA ASN A 46 0.79 -9.58 0.40
C ASN A 46 -0.30 -8.82 1.20
N PHE A 47 -0.90 -7.78 0.65
CA PHE A 47 -1.90 -6.98 1.36
C PHE A 47 -3.18 -7.77 1.61
N LYS A 48 -3.62 -7.82 2.86
CA LYS A 48 -4.84 -8.51 3.32
C LYS A 48 -5.88 -7.50 3.78
N GLY A 49 -6.49 -6.82 2.81
CA GLY A 49 -7.59 -5.90 3.06
C GLY A 49 -8.54 -5.85 1.86
N PRO A 50 -9.74 -5.27 2.00
CA PRO A 50 -10.77 -5.32 0.97
C PRO A 50 -10.38 -4.58 -0.33
N SER A 51 -9.48 -3.60 -0.25
CA SER A 51 -9.04 -2.77 -1.38
C SER A 51 -7.71 -2.06 -1.08
N LEU A 52 -6.95 -1.74 -2.14
CA LEU A 52 -5.74 -0.91 -2.11
C LEU A 52 -6.04 0.59 -2.42
N ILE A 53 -7.30 1.02 -2.35
CA ILE A 53 -7.73 2.38 -2.72
C ILE A 53 -6.96 3.50 -2.00
N THR A 54 -6.54 3.27 -0.75
CA THR A 54 -5.71 4.25 -0.03
C THR A 54 -4.35 4.41 -0.68
N PHE A 55 -3.74 3.32 -1.13
CA PHE A 55 -2.45 3.36 -1.82
C PHE A 55 -2.57 3.98 -3.21
N GLU A 56 -3.64 3.66 -3.95
CA GLU A 56 -3.99 4.32 -5.21
C GLU A 56 -4.12 5.84 -5.02
N GLY A 57 -4.90 6.30 -4.04
CA GLY A 57 -5.07 7.73 -3.77
C GLY A 57 -3.78 8.46 -3.36
N VAL A 58 -2.90 7.79 -2.62
CA VAL A 58 -1.54 8.33 -2.34
C VAL A 58 -0.75 8.46 -3.64
N CYS A 59 -0.80 7.46 -4.52
CA CYS A 59 -0.13 7.52 -5.81
C CYS A 59 -0.66 8.65 -6.70
N GLU A 60 -1.98 8.86 -6.73
CA GLU A 60 -2.60 9.98 -7.45
C GLU A 60 -2.16 11.35 -6.89
N THR A 61 -2.05 11.46 -5.57
CA THR A 61 -1.55 12.69 -4.93
C THR A 61 -0.09 12.95 -5.28
N LEU A 62 0.73 11.90 -5.33
CA LEU A 62 2.12 12.00 -5.79
C LEU A 62 2.18 12.42 -7.26
N LYS A 63 1.35 11.83 -8.13
CA LYS A 63 1.23 12.24 -9.55
C LYS A 63 0.99 13.73 -9.69
N ALA A 64 0.09 14.29 -8.88
CA ALA A 64 -0.22 15.72 -8.90
C ALA A 64 0.96 16.60 -8.45
N THR A 65 1.84 16.06 -7.61
CA THR A 65 2.97 16.80 -7.00
C THR A 65 4.26 16.70 -7.82
N THR A 66 4.56 15.52 -8.35
CA THR A 66 5.80 15.23 -9.10
C THR A 66 5.60 15.39 -10.60
N MET A 67 4.36 15.55 -11.06
CA MET A 67 3.98 15.45 -12.48
C MET A 67 4.23 14.07 -13.11
N SER A 68 4.65 13.07 -12.31
CA SER A 68 4.80 11.67 -12.71
C SER A 68 4.48 10.72 -11.55
N ALA A 69 3.43 9.93 -11.71
CA ALA A 69 3.24 8.70 -10.96
C ALA A 69 2.28 7.79 -11.73
N THR A 70 2.57 6.50 -11.74
CA THR A 70 1.74 5.48 -12.38
C THR A 70 1.36 4.42 -11.37
N TYR A 71 0.07 4.36 -11.02
CA TYR A 71 -0.50 3.30 -10.23
C TYR A 71 -0.82 2.07 -11.10
N GLU A 72 -0.53 0.88 -10.59
CA GLU A 72 -0.91 -0.37 -11.24
C GLU A 72 -1.20 -1.46 -10.19
N GLU A 73 -2.45 -1.93 -10.16
CA GLU A 73 -2.84 -3.07 -9.33
C GLU A 73 -2.38 -4.40 -9.95
N GLY A 74 -1.95 -5.34 -9.12
CA GLY A 74 -1.40 -6.63 -9.54
C GLY A 74 0.08 -6.60 -9.93
N ALA A 75 0.73 -5.43 -9.92
CA ALA A 75 2.13 -5.28 -10.30
C ALA A 75 3.05 -5.01 -9.09
N VAL A 76 4.35 -5.29 -9.31
CA VAL A 76 5.46 -4.92 -8.41
C VAL A 76 6.44 -4.03 -9.16
N CYS A 77 7.28 -3.30 -8.43
CA CYS A 77 8.29 -2.46 -9.04
C CYS A 77 9.29 -3.29 -9.87
N ASP A 78 9.84 -2.71 -10.93
CA ASP A 78 10.90 -3.35 -11.70
C ASP A 78 12.19 -3.33 -10.89
N MET A 79 12.90 -4.45 -10.76
CA MET A 79 14.11 -4.53 -9.94
C MET A 79 15.40 -4.24 -10.72
N THR A 80 15.27 -3.88 -12.01
CA THR A 80 16.40 -3.47 -12.84
C THR A 80 16.98 -2.14 -12.37
N GLU A 81 18.31 -2.09 -12.21
CA GLU A 81 19.04 -0.90 -11.75
C GLU A 81 18.51 -0.30 -10.43
N VAL A 82 18.24 -1.15 -9.44
CA VAL A 82 17.85 -0.75 -8.08
C VAL A 82 19.04 -0.89 -7.13
N TRP A 83 19.25 0.09 -6.24
CA TRP A 83 20.21 -0.03 -5.14
C TRP A 83 19.66 -0.91 -4.01
N GLY A 84 18.42 -0.65 -3.61
CA GLY A 84 17.67 -1.38 -2.60
C GLY A 84 16.39 -0.63 -2.27
N GLY A 85 15.73 -1.00 -1.17
CA GLY A 85 14.47 -0.39 -0.77
C GLY A 85 14.31 -0.26 0.73
N CYS A 86 13.59 0.77 1.16
CA CYS A 86 13.17 0.92 2.55
C CYS A 86 11.82 0.23 2.71
N GLN A 87 11.79 -0.82 3.54
CA GLN A 87 10.62 -1.67 3.73
C GLN A 87 9.98 -1.43 5.10
N SER A 88 8.67 -1.24 5.09
CA SER A 88 7.81 -1.41 6.26
C SER A 88 7.09 -2.76 6.17
N SER A 89 7.01 -3.47 7.29
CA SER A 89 6.29 -4.74 7.38
C SER A 89 5.13 -4.63 8.36
N GLY A 90 3.93 -5.01 7.93
CA GLY A 90 2.76 -5.11 8.79
C GLY A 90 2.73 -6.42 9.57
N ILE A 91 2.05 -6.40 10.73
CA ILE A 91 1.87 -7.59 11.59
C ILE A 91 1.14 -8.76 10.91
N ASP A 92 0.37 -8.45 9.86
CA ASP A 92 -0.40 -9.35 9.00
C ASP A 92 0.40 -9.92 7.82
N GLY A 93 1.68 -9.52 7.70
CA GLY A 93 2.62 -9.98 6.69
C GLY A 93 2.59 -9.21 5.37
N HIS A 94 1.81 -8.12 5.28
CA HIS A 94 1.96 -7.21 4.14
C HIS A 94 3.29 -6.47 4.23
N ARG A 95 3.87 -6.20 3.07
CA ARG A 95 5.12 -5.45 2.95
C ARG A 95 4.86 -4.25 2.06
N GLN A 96 5.31 -3.09 2.48
CA GLN A 96 5.38 -1.92 1.63
C GLN A 96 6.85 -1.54 1.49
N THR A 97 7.37 -1.52 0.27
CA THR A 97 8.77 -1.18 0.01
C THR A 97 8.84 0.01 -0.94
N ASN A 98 9.56 1.06 -0.54
CA ASN A 98 9.97 2.12 -1.47
C ASN A 98 11.34 1.75 -2.03
N TRP A 99 11.40 1.45 -3.32
CA TRP A 99 12.62 1.08 -4.04
C TRP A 99 13.30 2.31 -4.62
N TYR A 100 14.62 2.35 -4.52
CA TYR A 100 15.46 3.45 -4.97
C TYR A 100 16.32 3.00 -6.15
N TYR A 101 16.08 3.61 -7.30
CA TYR A 101 16.78 3.29 -8.54
C TYR A 101 18.11 4.03 -8.62
N LYS A 102 19.07 3.43 -9.30
CA LYS A 102 20.36 4.08 -9.58
C LYS A 102 20.12 5.30 -10.45
N ASP A 103 20.52 6.45 -9.92
CA ASP A 103 20.41 7.74 -10.57
C ASP A 103 21.61 8.56 -10.11
N MET A 104 22.55 8.89 -11.00
CA MET A 104 23.81 9.49 -10.59
C MET A 104 23.66 10.91 -10.02
N ASP A 105 22.52 11.56 -10.26
CA ASP A 105 22.25 12.91 -9.77
C ASP A 105 21.61 12.87 -8.37
N LYS A 106 20.69 11.93 -8.12
CA LYS A 106 19.95 11.82 -6.86
C LYS A 106 20.45 10.72 -5.92
N TYR A 107 20.78 9.54 -6.45
CA TYR A 107 21.24 8.37 -5.72
C TYR A 107 22.55 7.84 -6.34
N PRO A 108 23.67 8.57 -6.21
CA PRO A 108 24.94 8.21 -6.83
C PRO A 108 25.50 6.88 -6.29
N ASP A 109 25.11 6.50 -5.08
CA ASP A 109 25.50 5.25 -4.42
C ASP A 109 24.39 4.71 -3.51
N GLU A 110 24.58 3.46 -3.05
CA GLU A 110 23.64 2.78 -2.15
C GLU A 110 23.48 3.50 -0.81
N ALA A 111 24.55 4.11 -0.29
CA ALA A 111 24.51 4.81 0.99
C ALA A 111 23.56 6.01 0.93
N SER A 112 23.59 6.76 -0.17
CA SER A 112 22.70 7.90 -0.42
C SER A 112 21.24 7.45 -0.52
N ALA A 113 20.97 6.32 -1.16
CA ALA A 113 19.62 5.77 -1.26
C ALA A 113 19.10 5.25 0.10
N LYS A 114 19.99 4.68 0.91
CA LYS A 114 19.65 4.13 2.23
C LYS A 114 19.39 5.22 3.28
N ASP A 115 20.00 6.39 3.14
CA ASP A 115 19.80 7.52 4.05
C ASP A 115 18.36 8.05 4.02
N ASP A 116 17.63 7.82 2.92
CA ASP A 116 16.21 8.15 2.76
C ASP A 116 15.26 7.19 3.53
N CYS A 117 15.76 6.16 4.23
CA CYS A 117 14.92 5.32 5.06
C CYS A 117 14.45 6.03 6.32
N ASP A 118 13.14 6.02 6.55
CA ASP A 118 12.57 6.52 7.79
C ASP A 118 12.88 5.59 8.97
N SER A 119 12.83 6.15 10.18
CA SER A 119 12.98 5.37 11.41
C SER A 119 11.89 4.28 11.49
N GLY A 120 12.31 3.04 11.70
CA GLY A 120 11.41 1.87 11.75
C GLY A 120 11.20 1.18 10.40
N GLN A 121 11.94 1.57 9.37
CA GLN A 121 12.05 0.83 8.10
C GLN A 121 13.34 0.02 8.06
N ASP A 122 13.27 -1.14 7.42
CA ASP A 122 14.43 -1.97 7.15
C ASP A 122 14.92 -1.75 5.71
N TRP A 123 16.22 -1.54 5.53
CA TRP A 123 16.83 -1.56 4.20
C TRP A 123 16.91 -3.00 3.69
N VAL A 124 16.31 -3.26 2.53
CA VAL A 124 16.29 -4.57 1.88
C VAL A 124 16.94 -4.51 0.51
N PRO A 125 17.70 -5.55 0.11
CA PRO A 125 18.23 -5.64 -1.24
C PRO A 125 17.11 -5.89 -2.27
N PRO A 126 17.33 -5.62 -3.57
CA PRO A 126 16.37 -5.94 -4.63
C PRO A 126 16.02 -7.44 -4.62
N GLU A 127 14.72 -7.75 -4.57
CA GLU A 127 14.23 -9.13 -4.63
C GLU A 127 14.04 -9.53 -6.11
N LEU A 128 14.92 -10.40 -6.63
CA LEU A 128 14.83 -10.95 -7.99
C LEU A 128 13.67 -11.94 -8.17
#